data_AF-A0A946WHK1-F1
#
_entry.id   AF-A0A946WHK1-F1
#
_cell.length_a   1.000
_cell.length_b   1.000
_cell.length_c   1.000
_cell.angle_alpha   90.00
_cell.angle_beta   90.00
_cell.angle_gamma   90.00
#
_symmetry.space_group_name_H-M   'P 1'
#
loop_
_entity.id
_entity.type
_entity.pdbx_description
1 polymer ?
#
loop_
_entity_poly.entity_id
_entity_poly.type
_entity_poly.pdbx_seq_one_letter_code
_entity_poly.pdbx_strand_id
1 'polypeptide(L)'
;MQRTILFFTYLFMVGCSKEPVNIYESEEFKKISPKDLVVGESVWVTTCFRCHMYGSMGGASVLDKVHFDKLAAKGFDHIYSSVLNGLAGEKGVMPPKGSCYSCSEDELKKAVYYIFNLAQIVQEAEIINQSVGEENSY
;
A
#
# COMPACT_ATOMS: atom_id res chain seq x y z
N MET A 1 16.61 -57.04 5.61
CA MET A 1 15.57 -56.60 4.64
C MET A 1 14.59 -55.71 5.42
N GLN A 2 14.30 -54.45 5.10
CA GLN A 2 14.70 -53.61 4.00
C GLN A 2 14.58 -52.14 4.46
N ARG A 3 15.71 -51.44 4.33
CA ARG A 3 15.92 -50.01 4.56
C ARG A 3 15.07 -49.19 3.58
N THR A 4 13.82 -48.83 3.84
CA THR A 4 13.09 -47.92 2.92
C THR A 4 11.84 -47.19 3.46
N ILE A 5 11.77 -46.81 4.75
CA ILE A 5 10.63 -45.98 5.24
C ILE A 5 11.13 -44.80 6.11
N LEU A 6 12.22 -44.15 5.68
CA LEU A 6 12.73 -42.92 6.32
C LEU A 6 12.96 -41.78 5.33
N PHE A 7 12.51 -41.91 4.08
CA PHE A 7 12.87 -40.97 3.01
C PHE A 7 11.71 -40.36 2.21
N PHE A 8 10.45 -40.75 2.45
CA PHE A 8 9.33 -40.33 1.59
C PHE A 8 8.43 -39.22 2.15
N THR A 9 8.65 -38.76 3.38
CA THR A 9 7.91 -37.62 3.95
C THR A 9 8.74 -36.35 4.09
N TYR A 10 10.03 -36.40 3.76
CA TYR A 10 10.95 -35.26 3.79
C TYR A 10 11.10 -34.59 2.40
N LEU A 11 9.99 -34.43 1.67
CA LEU A 11 9.98 -33.78 0.35
C LEU A 11 8.81 -32.79 0.21
N PHE A 12 8.51 -32.03 1.26
CA PHE A 12 7.43 -31.01 1.22
C PHE A 12 7.77 -29.69 1.93
N MET A 13 9.05 -29.39 2.15
CA MET A 13 9.51 -28.20 2.92
C MET A 13 10.49 -27.31 2.14
N VAL A 14 10.41 -27.27 0.81
CA VAL A 14 11.11 -26.24 0.01
C VAL A 14 10.12 -25.60 -0.97
N GLY A 15 8.95 -25.20 -0.46
CA GLY A 15 8.17 -24.15 -1.10
C GLY A 15 8.85 -22.83 -0.74
N CYS A 16 9.55 -22.21 -1.69
CA CYS A 16 10.09 -20.87 -1.52
C CYS A 16 8.91 -19.88 -1.51
N SER A 17 8.21 -19.77 -0.37
CA SER A 17 7.19 -18.74 -0.15
C SER A 17 7.93 -17.42 0.01
N LYS A 18 8.16 -16.70 -1.08
CA LYS A 18 8.69 -15.33 -1.03
C LYS A 18 7.72 -14.50 -0.21
N GLU A 19 8.07 -14.20 1.04
CA GLU A 19 7.26 -13.36 1.91
C GLU A 19 7.05 -11.98 1.24
N PRO A 20 5.88 -11.35 1.42
CA PRO A 20 5.64 -10.04 0.86
C PRO A 20 6.62 -9.04 1.47
N VAL A 21 7.36 -8.35 0.61
CA VAL A 21 8.24 -7.25 1.03
C VAL A 21 7.37 -6.06 1.41
N ASN A 22 7.63 -5.47 2.58
CA ASN A 22 6.94 -4.26 3.00
C ASN A 22 7.15 -3.16 1.95
N ILE A 23 6.07 -2.46 1.55
CA ILE A 23 6.14 -1.44 0.50
C ILE A 23 7.18 -0.36 0.83
N TYR A 24 7.24 0.12 2.06
CA TYR A 24 8.21 1.15 2.48
C TYR A 24 9.66 0.66 2.45
N GLU A 25 9.86 -0.65 2.51
CA GLU A 25 11.18 -1.27 2.49
C GLU A 25 11.58 -1.73 1.08
N SER A 26 10.64 -1.77 0.13
CA SER A 26 10.88 -2.20 -1.24
C SER A 26 11.82 -1.26 -2.00
N GLU A 27 12.65 -1.85 -2.86
CA GLU A 27 13.61 -1.08 -3.67
C GLU A 27 12.88 -0.21 -4.71
N GLU A 28 11.75 -0.69 -5.22
CA GLU A 28 10.90 0.01 -6.17
C GLU A 28 10.32 1.29 -5.55
N PHE A 29 9.81 1.21 -4.32
CA PHE A 29 9.29 2.38 -3.62
C PHE A 29 10.41 3.37 -3.27
N LYS A 30 11.54 2.89 -2.74
CA LYS A 30 12.69 3.73 -2.38
C LYS A 30 13.32 4.45 -3.58
N LYS A 31 13.21 3.87 -4.79
CA LYS A 31 13.80 4.41 -6.02
C LYS A 31 12.76 5.04 -6.95
N ILE A 32 11.54 5.29 -6.48
CA ILE A 32 10.53 5.94 -7.31
C ILE A 32 11.03 7.32 -7.76
N SER A 33 10.95 7.60 -9.06
CA SER A 33 11.46 8.86 -9.60
C SER A 33 10.47 10.01 -9.33
N PRO A 34 10.95 11.27 -9.27
CA PRO A 34 10.05 12.43 -9.18
C PRO A 34 9.03 12.47 -10.33
N LYS A 35 9.41 12.02 -11.52
CA LYS A 35 8.50 11.94 -12.66
C LYS A 35 7.38 10.91 -12.43
N ASP A 36 7.70 9.77 -11.84
CA ASP A 36 6.70 8.75 -11.54
C ASP A 36 5.76 9.20 -10.43
N LEU A 37 6.26 9.94 -9.44
CA LEU A 37 5.43 10.57 -8.41
C LEU A 37 4.46 11.58 -9.03
N VAL A 38 4.88 12.42 -9.98
CA VAL A 38 3.99 13.36 -10.69
C VAL A 38 2.87 12.63 -11.45
N VAL A 39 3.20 11.49 -12.07
CA VAL A 39 2.17 10.67 -12.75
C VAL A 39 1.19 10.09 -11.73
N GLY A 40 1.69 9.53 -10.62
CA GLY A 40 0.85 8.98 -9.56
C GLY A 40 -0.02 10.03 -8.89
N GLU A 41 0.52 11.21 -8.65
CA GLU A 41 -0.20 12.38 -8.15
C GLU A 41 -1.35 12.76 -9.07
N SER A 42 -1.12 12.80 -10.39
CA SER A 42 -2.16 13.14 -11.36
C SER A 42 -3.36 12.20 -11.24
N VAL A 43 -3.15 10.89 -11.06
CA VAL A 43 -4.24 9.92 -10.86
C VAL A 43 -4.91 10.11 -9.50
N TRP A 44 -4.11 10.37 -8.46
CA TRP A 44 -4.61 10.62 -7.12
C TRP A 44 -5.59 11.80 -7.10
N VAL A 45 -5.18 12.95 -7.63
CA VAL A 45 -5.98 14.19 -7.56
C VAL A 45 -7.25 14.10 -8.41
N THR A 46 -7.23 13.36 -9.52
CA THR A 46 -8.42 13.24 -10.38
C THR A 46 -9.46 12.28 -9.80
N THR A 47 -9.03 11.25 -9.07
CA THR A 47 -9.89 10.11 -8.77
C THR A 47 -9.80 9.62 -7.32
N CYS A 48 -8.60 9.31 -6.83
CA CYS A 48 -8.43 8.58 -5.56
C CYS A 48 -8.62 9.46 -4.31
N PHE A 49 -8.24 10.74 -4.35
CA PHE A 49 -8.19 11.61 -3.17
C PHE A 49 -9.53 11.71 -2.43
N ARG A 50 -10.63 11.65 -3.19
CA ARG A 50 -12.00 11.86 -2.70
C ARG A 50 -12.39 10.88 -1.59
N CYS A 51 -11.82 9.67 -1.61
CA CYS A 51 -12.09 8.65 -0.60
C CYS A 51 -10.90 8.46 0.35
N HIS A 52 -9.68 8.58 -0.15
CA HIS A 52 -8.47 8.21 0.59
C HIS A 52 -7.82 9.35 1.36
N MET A 53 -8.18 10.62 1.13
CA MET A 53 -7.58 11.72 1.90
C MET A 53 -8.01 11.67 3.38
N TYR A 54 -9.32 11.52 3.62
CA TYR A 54 -9.93 11.56 4.96
C TYR A 54 -10.71 10.29 5.30
N GLY A 55 -10.58 9.23 4.50
CA GLY A 55 -11.29 7.96 4.69
C GLY A 55 -12.79 8.03 4.41
N SER A 56 -13.23 8.98 3.59
CA SER A 56 -14.62 9.09 3.17
C SER A 56 -15.10 7.80 2.48
N MET A 57 -16.37 7.45 2.67
CA MET A 57 -16.98 6.24 2.11
C MET A 57 -16.26 4.93 2.49
N GLY A 58 -15.53 4.92 3.62
CA GLY A 58 -14.78 3.76 4.09
C GLY A 58 -13.41 3.57 3.43
N GLY A 59 -12.92 4.58 2.70
CA GLY A 59 -11.58 4.57 2.13
C GLY A 59 -10.49 4.47 3.20
N ALA A 60 -9.36 3.87 2.84
CA ALA A 60 -8.16 3.90 3.68
C ALA A 60 -7.61 5.34 3.70
N SER A 61 -7.72 6.02 4.84
CA SER A 61 -7.26 7.40 5.03
C SER A 61 -5.74 7.47 5.10
N VAL A 62 -5.11 8.36 4.32
CA VAL A 62 -3.65 8.60 4.39
C VAL A 62 -3.20 9.14 5.75
N LEU A 63 -4.12 9.64 6.58
CA LEU A 63 -3.85 10.06 7.96
C LEU A 63 -3.75 8.88 8.94
N ASP A 64 -4.28 7.70 8.59
CA ASP A 64 -4.28 6.53 9.47
C ASP A 64 -2.99 5.73 9.30
N LYS A 65 -1.95 6.13 10.04
CA LYS A 65 -0.64 5.48 10.04
C LYS A 65 -0.71 3.98 10.34
N VAL A 66 -1.45 3.60 11.39
CA VAL A 66 -1.56 2.20 11.81
C VAL A 66 -2.18 1.34 10.72
N HIS A 67 -3.19 1.87 10.02
CA HIS A 67 -3.79 1.18 8.90
C HIS A 67 -2.83 1.08 7.71
N PHE A 68 -2.15 2.17 7.35
CA PHE A 68 -1.19 2.18 6.24
C PHE A 68 0.02 1.27 6.48
N ASP A 69 0.53 1.18 7.71
CA ASP A 69 1.60 0.24 8.08
C ASP A 69 1.16 -1.22 7.86
N LYS A 70 -0.08 -1.56 8.22
CA LYS A 70 -0.67 -2.89 7.97
C LYS A 70 -0.87 -3.16 6.47
N LEU A 71 -1.24 -2.14 5.69
CA LEU A 71 -1.36 -2.27 4.24
C LEU A 71 0.01 -2.47 3.59
N ALA A 72 1.02 -1.70 4.01
CA ALA A 72 2.38 -1.80 3.50
C ALA A 72 2.99 -3.18 3.74
N ALA A 73 2.73 -3.80 4.90
CA ALA A 73 3.17 -5.15 5.24
C ALA A 73 2.57 -6.25 4.35
N LYS A 74 1.45 -6.00 3.65
CA LYS A 74 0.89 -6.95 2.67
C LYS A 74 1.69 -6.99 1.36
N GLY A 75 2.55 -6.00 1.14
CA GLY A 75 3.35 -5.87 -0.07
C GLY A 75 2.59 -5.30 -1.27
N PHE A 76 3.35 -4.81 -2.24
CA PHE A 76 2.81 -4.03 -3.36
C PHE A 76 1.84 -4.82 -4.23
N ASP A 77 2.19 -6.05 -4.62
CA ASP A 77 1.39 -6.84 -5.56
C ASP A 77 -0.02 -7.12 -5.03
N HIS A 78 -0.14 -7.39 -3.73
CA HIS A 78 -1.43 -7.58 -3.08
C HIS A 78 -2.27 -6.30 -3.13
N ILE A 79 -1.65 -5.16 -2.78
CA ILE A 79 -2.35 -3.87 -2.79
C ILE A 79 -2.77 -3.50 -4.21
N TYR A 80 -1.86 -3.57 -5.17
CA TYR A 80 -2.14 -3.26 -6.56
C TYR A 80 -3.24 -4.16 -7.15
N SER A 81 -3.23 -5.46 -6.84
CA SER A 81 -4.30 -6.37 -7.26
C SER A 81 -5.67 -5.94 -6.71
N SER A 82 -5.73 -5.50 -5.45
CA SER A 82 -6.96 -4.97 -4.86
C SER A 82 -7.41 -3.67 -5.54
N VAL A 83 -6.47 -2.79 -5.91
CA VAL A 83 -6.78 -1.56 -6.66
C VAL A 83 -7.31 -1.88 -8.05
N LEU A 84 -6.66 -2.80 -8.76
CA LEU A 84 -7.03 -3.19 -10.12
C LEU A 84 -8.42 -3.81 -10.18
N ASN A 85 -8.70 -4.75 -9.27
CA ASN A 85 -9.92 -5.55 -9.28
C ASN A 85 -11.06 -4.93 -8.45
N GLY A 86 -10.76 -3.96 -7.60
CA GLY A 86 -11.68 -3.46 -6.58
C GLY A 86 -11.69 -4.35 -5.34
N LEU A 87 -12.21 -3.82 -4.24
CA LEU A 87 -12.26 -4.49 -2.95
C LEU A 87 -13.54 -4.08 -2.19
N ALA A 88 -14.37 -5.07 -1.84
CA ALA A 88 -15.40 -4.87 -0.83
C ALA A 88 -14.78 -5.08 0.56
N GLY A 89 -14.89 -4.07 1.41
CA GLY A 89 -14.48 -4.13 2.80
C GLY A 89 -15.66 -3.89 3.74
N GLU A 90 -15.44 -4.11 5.03
CA GLU A 90 -16.48 -3.89 6.06
C GLU A 90 -16.96 -2.44 6.12
N LYS A 91 -16.06 -1.49 5.83
CA LYS A 91 -16.33 -0.05 5.94
C LYS A 91 -16.85 0.58 4.65
N GLY A 92 -16.75 -0.12 3.52
CA GLY A 92 -17.06 0.44 2.21
C GLY A 92 -16.54 -0.38 1.05
N VAL A 93 -16.72 0.12 -0.17
CA VAL A 93 -16.32 -0.55 -1.41
C VAL A 93 -15.35 0.33 -2.18
N MET A 94 -14.14 -0.19 -2.44
CA MET A 94 -13.21 0.38 -3.41
C MET A 94 -13.59 -0.15 -4.80
N PRO A 95 -13.99 0.71 -5.75
CA PRO A 95 -14.32 0.27 -7.10
C PRO A 95 -13.08 -0.21 -7.87
N PRO A 96 -13.25 -1.07 -8.89
CA PRO A 96 -12.15 -1.49 -9.76
C PRO A 96 -11.40 -0.29 -10.36
N LYS A 97 -10.07 -0.40 -10.45
CA LYS A 97 -9.15 0.66 -10.88
C LYS A 97 -9.30 1.98 -10.09
N GLY A 98 -9.88 1.93 -8.90
CA GLY A 98 -10.24 3.12 -8.13
C GLY A 98 -11.13 4.09 -8.91
N SER A 99 -11.95 3.59 -9.85
CA SER A 99 -12.73 4.36 -10.84
C SER A 99 -11.94 5.09 -11.93
N CYS A 100 -10.61 4.96 -12.01
CA CYS A 100 -9.85 5.48 -13.15
C CYS A 100 -9.83 4.47 -14.31
N TYR A 101 -10.94 4.34 -15.02
CA TYR A 101 -11.06 3.37 -16.12
C TYR A 101 -10.14 3.70 -17.30
N SER A 102 -9.84 4.97 -17.52
CA SER A 102 -8.92 5.45 -18.57
C SER A 102 -7.44 5.31 -18.22
N CYS A 103 -7.08 5.11 -16.94
CA CYS A 103 -5.68 4.94 -16.54
C CYS A 103 -5.13 3.62 -17.08
N SER A 104 -3.89 3.65 -17.57
CA SER A 104 -3.09 2.46 -17.78
C SER A 104 -2.74 1.79 -16.44
N GLU A 105 -2.35 0.52 -16.50
CA GLU A 105 -1.85 -0.21 -15.33
C GLU A 105 -0.60 0.42 -14.71
N ASP A 106 0.30 0.96 -15.55
CA ASP A 106 1.51 1.64 -15.10
C ASP A 106 1.18 2.92 -14.31
N GLU A 107 0.25 3.73 -14.81
CA GLU A 107 -0.24 4.91 -14.10
C GLU A 107 -0.90 4.55 -12.77
N LEU A 108 -1.68 3.47 -12.71
CA LEU A 108 -2.28 2.99 -11.47
C LEU A 108 -1.22 2.51 -10.46
N LYS A 109 -0.18 1.79 -10.91
CA LYS A 109 0.93 1.38 -10.04
C LYS A 109 1.64 2.59 -9.43
N LYS A 110 1.91 3.61 -10.24
CA LYS A 110 2.50 4.87 -9.78
C LYS A 110 1.59 5.61 -8.81
N ALA A 111 0.28 5.59 -9.04
CA ALA A 111 -0.70 6.14 -8.10
C ALA A 111 -0.66 5.42 -6.76
N VAL A 112 -0.59 4.09 -6.74
CA VAL A 112 -0.45 3.31 -5.49
C VAL A 112 0.81 3.74 -4.74
N TYR A 113 1.97 3.78 -5.41
CA TYR A 113 3.19 4.24 -4.75
C TYR A 113 3.11 5.70 -4.27
N TYR A 114 2.52 6.60 -5.07
CA TYR A 114 2.30 7.99 -4.65
C TYR A 114 1.47 8.07 -3.38
N ILE A 115 0.42 7.26 -3.23
CA ILE A 115 -0.42 7.25 -2.02
C ILE A 115 0.38 6.82 -0.79
N PHE A 116 1.23 5.81 -0.91
CA PHE A 116 2.13 5.40 0.19
C PHE A 116 3.18 6.48 0.50
N ASN A 117 3.71 7.17 -0.52
CA ASN A 117 4.63 8.29 -0.32
C ASN A 117 3.96 9.47 0.38
N LEU A 118 2.76 9.85 -0.07
CA LEU A 118 1.94 10.89 0.54
C LEU A 118 1.58 10.55 1.99
N ALA A 119 1.22 9.29 2.27
CA ALA A 119 0.91 8.84 3.62
C ALA A 119 2.09 9.07 4.58
N GLN A 120 3.33 8.73 4.18
CA GLN A 120 4.52 9.03 5.00
C GLN A 120 4.67 10.53 5.26
N ILE A 121 4.59 11.35 4.21
CA ILE A 121 4.76 12.81 4.31
C ILE A 121 3.74 13.42 5.28
N VAL A 122 2.46 13.06 5.13
CA VAL A 122 1.40 13.65 5.95
C VAL A 122 1.50 13.19 7.40
N GLN A 123 1.81 11.91 7.64
CA GLN A 123 1.94 11.35 8.99
C GLN A 123 3.16 11.92 9.71
N GLU A 124 4.29 12.11 9.01
CA GLU A 124 5.48 12.77 9.56
C GLU A 124 5.18 14.23 9.94
N ALA A 125 4.45 14.96 9.08
CA ALA A 125 4.05 16.33 9.37
C ALA A 125 3.11 16.42 10.60
N GLU A 126 2.17 15.49 10.76
CA GLU A 126 1.29 15.42 11.93
C GLU A 126 2.06 15.18 13.23
N ILE A 127 3.05 14.28 13.22
CA ILE A 127 3.91 14.02 14.38
C ILE A 127 4.70 15.27 14.77
N ILE A 128 5.26 15.98 13.78
CA ILE A 128 5.98 17.23 14.02
C ILE A 128 5.05 18.27 14.66
N ASN A 129 3.85 18.46 14.08
CA ASN A 129 2.89 19.43 14.59
C ASN A 129 2.43 19.11 16.02
N GLN A 130 2.27 17.82 16.36
CA GLN A 130 1.96 17.38 17.73
C GLN A 130 3.11 17.69 18.69
N SER A 131 4.35 17.40 18.31
CA SER A 131 5.53 17.70 19.15
C SER A 131 5.71 19.20 19.42
N VAL A 132 5.43 20.05 18.43
CA VAL A 132 5.50 21.52 18.58
C VAL A 132 4.31 22.07 19.39
N GLY A 133 3.12 21.48 19.25
CA GLY A 133 1.94 21.88 20.03
C GLY A 133 2.08 21.60 21.51
N GLU A 134 2.70 20.47 21.89
CA GLU A 134 2.99 20.13 23.28
C GLU A 134 4.03 21.09 23.91
N GLU A 135 5.09 21.45 23.17
CA GLU A 135 6.13 22.38 23.64
C GLU A 135 5.60 23.81 23.89
N ASN A 136 4.60 24.26 23.13
CA ASN A 136 3.99 25.59 23.27
C ASN A 136 2.79 25.65 24.23
N SER A 137 2.50 24.55 24.95
CA SER A 137 1.37 24.46 25.88
C SER A 137 1.75 24.64 27.36
N TYR A 138 3.01 25.00 27.65
CA TYR A 138 3.55 25.20 29.00
C TYR A 138 3.75 26.68 29.35
#